data_AF-X1BR01-F1
#
_entry.id   AF-X1BR01-F1
#
_cell.length_a   1.000
_cell.length_b   1.000
_cell.length_c   1.000
_cell.angle_alpha   90.00
_cell.angle_beta   90.00
_cell.angle_gamma   90.00
#
_symmetry.space_group_name_H-M   'P 1'
#
loop_
_entity.id
_entity.type
_entity.pdbx_description
1 polymer ?
#
loop_
_entity_poly.entity_id
_entity_poly.type
_entity_poly.pdbx_seq_one_letter_code
_entity_poly.pdbx_strand_id
1 'polypeptide(L)' 'KKFNINIDIKVTDFQKKVLNVVKRIEYGKVKSYGQIAKEIKKPGASRAVGNAIAKNPIPIVIPCHRVVKSDGI' A
#
# COMPACT_ATOMS: atom_id res chain seq x y z
N LYS A 1 2.35 6.01 -15.39
CA LYS A 1 0.92 6.02 -15.78
C LYS A 1 0.05 6.10 -14.51
N LYS A 2 -0.98 6.96 -14.48
CA LYS A 2 -1.83 7.25 -13.31
C LYS A 2 -3.30 7.03 -13.66
N PHE A 3 -4.06 6.42 -12.76
CA PHE A 3 -5.51 6.29 -12.89
C PHE A 3 -6.19 7.53 -12.30
N ASN A 4 -7.11 8.15 -13.05
CA ASN A 4 -7.92 9.28 -12.59
C ASN A 4 -9.40 8.86 -12.54
N ILE A 5 -9.78 8.20 -11.46
CA ILE A 5 -11.13 7.68 -11.22
C ILE A 5 -11.55 7.99 -9.78
N ASN A 6 -12.82 8.35 -9.62
CA ASN A 6 -13.45 8.50 -8.31
C ASN A 6 -13.86 7.14 -7.79
N ILE A 7 -13.46 6.85 -6.56
CA ILE A 7 -13.63 5.53 -5.96
C ILE A 7 -14.04 5.73 -4.51
N ASP A 8 -15.15 5.10 -4.13
CA ASP A 8 -15.53 4.94 -2.74
C ASP A 8 -15.21 3.52 -2.28
N ILE A 9 -14.49 3.39 -1.17
CA ILE A 9 -14.10 2.10 -0.59
C ILE A 9 -14.39 2.08 0.92
N LYS A 10 -15.05 1.01 1.37
CA LYS A 10 -15.27 0.74 2.79
C LYS A 10 -14.09 -0.05 3.35
N VAL A 11 -13.22 0.64 4.07
CA VAL A 11 -12.02 0.08 4.70
C VAL A 11 -11.80 0.72 6.07
N THR A 12 -11.03 0.07 6.94
CA THR A 12 -10.66 0.66 8.24
C THR A 12 -9.72 1.86 8.08
N ASP A 13 -9.61 2.70 9.10
CA ASP A 13 -8.69 3.85 9.07
C ASP A 13 -7.24 3.45 8.83
N PHE A 14 -6.82 2.31 9.39
CA PHE A 14 -5.48 1.79 9.17
C PHE A 14 -5.29 1.35 7.72
N GLN A 15 -6.25 0.62 7.14
CA GLN A 15 -6.22 0.24 5.73
C GLN A 15 -6.23 1.47 4.82
N LYS A 16 -7.06 2.47 5.11
CA LYS A 16 -7.12 3.72 4.34
C LYS A 16 -5.75 4.41 4.30
N LYS A 17 -5.07 4.53 5.44
CA LYS A 17 -3.72 5.10 5.52
C LYS A 17 -2.71 4.30 4.68
N VAL A 18 -2.72 2.97 4.79
CA VAL A 18 -1.83 2.09 4.03
C VAL A 18 -2.11 2.19 2.53
N LEU A 19 -3.36 2.01 2.10
CA LEU A 19 -3.76 2.02 0.70
C LEU A 19 -3.50 3.38 0.03
N ASN A 20 -3.64 4.50 0.77
CA ASN A 20 -3.27 5.83 0.27
C ASN A 20 -1.78 5.96 -0.03
N VAL A 21 -0.91 5.35 0.78
CA VAL A 21 0.54 5.31 0.50
C VAL A 21 0.80 4.43 -0.73
N VAL A 22 0.19 3.25 -0.81
CA VAL A 22 0.36 2.31 -1.92
C VAL A 22 -0.10 2.93 -3.25
N LYS A 23 -1.23 3.64 -3.25
CA LYS A 23 -1.76 4.36 -4.43
C LYS A 23 -0.78 5.37 -5.02
N ARG A 24 0.14 5.91 -4.21
CA ARG A 24 1.18 6.86 -4.66
C ARG A 24 2.42 6.20 -5.25
N ILE A 25 2.54 4.86 -5.21
CA ILE A 25 3.70 4.18 -5.78
C ILE A 25 3.63 4.26 -7.31
N GLU A 26 4.59 4.96 -7.91
CA GLU A 26 4.67 5.18 -9.35
C GLU A 26 4.86 3.88 -10.14
N TYR A 27 4.52 3.93 -11.43
CA TYR A 27 4.76 2.81 -12.33
C TYR A 27 6.27 2.55 -12.47
N GLY A 28 6.68 1.28 -12.40
CA GLY A 28 8.10 0.89 -12.45
C GLY A 28 8.88 1.16 -11.16
N LYS A 29 8.21 1.59 -10.08
CA LYS A 29 8.81 1.75 -8.75
C LYS A 29 8.19 0.76 -7.77
N VAL A 30 8.95 0.43 -6.73
CA VAL A 30 8.50 -0.42 -5.63
C VAL A 30 8.77 0.27 -4.29
N LYS A 31 8.03 -0.13 -3.26
CA LYS A 31 8.33 0.19 -1.86
C LYS A 31 8.28 -1.08 -1.03
N SER A 32 9.05 -1.12 0.06
CA SER A 32 8.94 -2.22 1.01
C SER A 32 7.79 -2.01 2.01
N TYR A 33 7.28 -3.11 2.58
CA TYR A 33 6.32 -3.04 3.70
C TYR A 33 6.81 -2.15 4.85
N GLY A 34 8.12 -2.22 5.15
CA GLY A 34 8.75 -1.39 6.19
C GLY A 34 8.81 0.10 5.84
N GLN A 35 9.07 0.44 4.58
CA GLN A 35 9.02 1.84 4.13
C GLN A 35 7.61 2.41 4.26
N ILE A 36 6.59 1.64 3.90
CA ILE A 36 5.19 2.07 4.07
C ILE A 36 4.85 2.25 5.55
N ALA A 37 5.26 1.31 6.41
CA ALA A 37 5.06 1.38 7.85
C ALA A 37 5.69 2.65 8.46
N LYS A 38 6.90 3.03 8.01
CA LYS A 38 7.55 4.29 8.40
C LYS A 38 6.76 5.52 7.91
N GLU A 39 6.30 5.52 6.66
CA GLU A 39 5.56 6.65 6.08
C GLU A 39 4.21 6.92 6.77
N ILE A 40 3.53 5.87 7.25
CA ILE A 40 2.30 6.03 8.06
C ILE A 40 2.57 6.31 9.54
N LYS A 41 3.82 6.64 9.92
CA LYS A 41 4.28 6.90 11.30
C LYS A 41 4.01 5.74 12.27
N LYS A 42 4.12 4.50 11.78
CA LYS A 42 4.03 3.27 12.59
C LYS A 42 5.23 2.36 12.30
N PRO A 43 6.47 2.79 12.66
CA PRO A 43 7.65 1.95 12.48
C PRO A 43 7.45 0.59 13.18
N GLY A 44 7.89 -0.50 12.55
CA GLY A 44 7.68 -1.87 13.04
C GLY A 44 6.37 -2.55 12.58
N ALA A 45 5.41 -1.80 12.03
CA ALA A 45 4.12 -2.35 11.61
C ALA A 45 4.12 -3.08 10.25
N SER A 46 5.26 -3.53 9.74
CA SER A 46 5.40 -4.14 8.39
C SER A 46 4.42 -5.30 8.15
N ARG A 47 4.23 -6.18 9.13
CA ARG A 47 3.26 -7.30 9.04
C ARG A 47 1.82 -6.81 8.96
N ALA A 48 1.45 -5.83 9.78
CA ALA A 48 0.12 -5.24 9.75
C ALA A 48 -0.16 -4.52 8.42
N VAL A 49 0.85 -3.83 7.87
CA VAL A 49 0.80 -3.25 6.52
C VAL A 49 0.56 -4.34 5.47
N GLY A 50 1.28 -5.47 5.53
CA GLY A 50 1.05 -6.61 4.65
C GLY A 50 -0.40 -7.12 4.70
N ASN A 51 -0.95 -7.31 5.90
CA ASN A 51 -2.35 -7.72 6.09
C ASN A 51 -3.35 -6.70 5.55
N ALA A 52 -3.07 -5.40 5.68
CA ALA A 52 -3.91 -4.35 5.11
C ALA A 52 -3.88 -4.36 3.58
N ILE A 53 -2.71 -4.58 2.97
CA ILE A 53 -2.52 -4.67 1.52
C ILE A 53 -3.19 -5.92 0.94
N ALA A 54 -3.13 -7.06 1.64
CA ALA A 54 -3.81 -8.29 1.24
C ALA A 54 -5.34 -8.13 1.14
N LYS A 55 -5.90 -7.15 1.87
CA LYS A 55 -7.32 -6.79 1.86
C LYS A 55 -7.63 -5.62 0.92
N ASN A 56 -6.76 -5.34 -0.05
CA ASN A 56 -6.99 -4.28 -1.03
C ASN A 56 -8.25 -4.60 -1.89
N PRO A 57 -9.32 -3.78 -1.81
CA PRO A 57 -10.56 -4.06 -2.53
C PRO A 57 -10.44 -3.80 -4.04
N ILE A 58 -9.42 -3.04 -4.49
CA ILE A 58 -9.29 -2.65 -5.89
C ILE A 58 -7.83 -2.81 -6.35
N PRO A 59 -7.43 -4.05 -6.67
CA PRO A 59 -6.13 -4.35 -7.26
C PRO A 59 -5.88 -3.53 -8.53
N ILE A 60 -4.61 -3.40 -8.92
CA ILE A 60 -4.13 -2.66 -10.10
C ILE A 60 -4.25 -1.13 -9.95
N VAL A 61 -5.44 -0.63 -9.64
CA VAL A 61 -5.67 0.80 -9.38
C VAL A 61 -4.94 1.24 -8.12
N ILE A 62 -5.09 0.46 -7.04
CA ILE A 62 -4.20 0.53 -5.89
C ILE A 62 -3.14 -0.56 -6.11
N PRO A 63 -1.89 -0.20 -6.43
CA PRO A 63 -0.91 -1.13 -6.97
C PRO A 63 -0.22 -1.96 -5.87
N CYS A 64 -0.97 -2.87 -5.24
CA CYS A 64 -0.47 -3.76 -4.19
C CYS A 64 0.74 -4.63 -4.62
N HIS A 65 0.82 -5.00 -5.90
CA HIS A 65 1.94 -5.76 -6.49
C HIS A 65 3.27 -4.98 -6.51
N ARG A 66 3.26 -3.67 -6.22
CA ARG A 66 4.48 -2.84 -6.11
C ARG A 66 5.03 -2.78 -4.70
N VAL A 67 4.47 -3.56 -3.78
CA VAL A 67 4.96 -3.67 -2.41
C VAL A 67 5.70 -4.98 -2.25
N VAL A 68 6.97 -4.88 -1.84
CA VAL A 68 7.89 -6.02 -1.75
C VAL A 68 8.45 -6.17 -0.33
N LYS A 69 9.08 -7.30 -0.03
CA LYS A 69 9.89 -7.41 1.18
C LYS A 69 11.20 -6.62 1.02
N SER A 70 11.79 -6.23 2.14
CA SER A 70 13.02 -5.42 2.15
C SER A 70 14.27 -6.19 1.71
N ASP A 71 14.23 -7.52 1.80
CA ASP A 71 15.28 -8.46 1.40
C ASP A 71 15.19 -8.90 -0.07
N GLY A 72 14.15 -8.44 -0.80
CA GLY A 72 14.00 -8.73 -2.23
C GLY A 72 13.58 -10.17 -2.56
N ILE A 73 13.23 -10.98 -1.56
CA ILE A 73 12.80 -12.40 -1.68
C ILE A 73 11.30 -12.54 -1.44
#